data_AF-A0A931YLS5-F1
#
_entry.id   AF-A0A931YLS5-F1
#
_cell.length_a   1.000
_cell.length_b   1.000
_cell.length_c   1.000
_cell.angle_alpha   90.00
_cell.angle_beta   90.00
_cell.angle_gamma   90.00
#
_symmetry.space_group_name_H-M   'P 1'
#
loop_
_entity.id
_entity.type
_entity.pdbx_description
1 polymer ?
#
loop_
_entity_poly.entity_id
_entity_poly.type
_entity_poly.pdbx_seq_one_letter_code
_entity_poly.pdbx_strand_id
1 'polypeptide(L)'
;MSLIEKLPTASVAKVQKGKDFFVRNERLVSFVAFVAGFIFDGLTLIYVSLHEAAVILGLYLIVIALGIIVFNAVGVRNIQNPYIVRFSRLIPYIIQFMFGTLLNASFIFYTASAQLSISWPFILFLAAIVLVNEVFHKRHQVLTFQLAIFFVSTFLYLAFAVPLYSGKIGDEIFLLSGSLSISALVVLGAVLSSAAKERFYEKRRTRIVVIGAIYLLINIAYFYNLIPPIPLALKDVGVYHSVLRVGDHYNAKYEESRATFWRREALTVHVVPGESVYIFSAIFAPADLKVPIYHEWFHYNETAKRWDSENKLPFSIIGGRDGGYRIYSLKSNISQGKWKVDITTGSSQHLGSIAFRVERVAEKPLLAEREL
;
A
#
# COMPACT_ATOMS: atom_id res chain seq x y z
N MET A 1 56.72 17.60 0.41
CA MET A 1 56.36 19.00 0.09
C MET A 1 55.00 19.01 -0.58
N SER A 2 54.01 19.61 0.10
CA SER A 2 52.65 20.04 -0.33
C SER A 2 51.73 19.04 -1.06
N LEU A 3 50.64 18.57 -0.45
CA LEU A 3 49.35 19.28 -0.54
C LEU A 3 48.31 18.93 0.56
N ILE A 4 48.73 18.36 1.70
CA ILE A 4 47.79 18.02 2.82
C ILE A 4 47.90 19.00 4.00
N GLU A 5 48.89 19.89 4.03
CA GLU A 5 49.24 20.64 5.24
C GLU A 5 48.57 22.02 5.39
N LYS A 6 47.47 22.30 4.68
CA LYS A 6 46.73 23.57 4.81
C LYS A 6 45.21 23.39 4.79
N LEU A 7 44.68 22.44 5.56
CA LEU A 7 43.29 22.54 6.02
C LEU A 7 43.30 23.20 7.40
N PRO A 8 42.57 24.30 7.63
CA PRO A 8 42.57 24.98 8.92
C PRO A 8 42.12 23.98 10.00
N THR A 9 42.86 23.87 11.09
CA THR A 9 42.62 22.94 12.22
C THR A 9 41.18 22.98 12.75
N ALA A 10 40.51 24.13 12.62
CA ALA A 10 39.08 24.31 12.91
C ALA A 10 38.14 23.53 11.97
N SER A 11 38.50 23.35 10.70
CA SER A 11 37.72 22.56 9.72
C SER A 11 37.80 21.07 10.02
N VAL A 12 39.00 20.57 10.37
CA VAL A 12 39.22 19.18 10.78
C VAL A 12 38.48 18.88 12.09
N ALA A 13 38.53 19.79 13.07
CA ALA A 13 37.80 19.65 14.32
C ALA A 13 36.26 19.73 14.16
N LYS A 14 35.74 20.55 13.23
CA LYS A 14 34.31 20.56 12.87
C LYS A 14 33.86 19.27 12.18
N VAL A 15 34.68 18.74 11.26
CA VAL A 15 34.42 17.45 10.60
C VAL A 15 34.48 16.30 11.60
N GLN A 16 35.42 16.34 12.56
CA GLN A 16 35.54 15.34 13.62
C GLN A 16 34.37 15.42 14.61
N LYS A 17 33.98 16.62 15.08
CA LYS A 17 32.77 16.82 15.90
C LYS A 17 31.49 16.38 15.19
N GLY A 18 31.39 16.65 13.88
CA GLY A 18 30.27 16.19 13.05
C GLY A 18 30.21 14.66 12.97
N LYS A 19 31.36 14.00 12.80
CA LYS A 19 31.48 12.52 12.86
C LYS A 19 31.12 11.98 14.24
N ASP A 20 31.62 12.58 15.32
CA ASP A 20 31.36 12.11 16.68
C ASP A 20 29.88 12.29 17.07
N PHE A 21 29.23 13.38 16.61
CA PHE A 21 27.78 13.57 16.74
C PHE A 21 27.00 12.52 15.95
N PHE A 22 27.41 12.23 14.70
CA PHE A 22 26.79 11.19 13.88
C PHE A 22 26.94 9.79 14.47
N VAL A 23 28.10 9.45 15.02
CA VAL A 23 28.34 8.14 15.65
C VAL A 23 27.56 8.02 16.96
N ARG A 24 27.45 9.10 17.74
CA ARG A 24 26.69 9.10 19.00
C ARG A 24 25.18 9.08 18.81
N ASN A 25 24.68 9.63 17.69
CA ASN A 25 23.26 9.75 17.36
C ASN A 25 22.86 8.98 16.09
N GLU A 26 23.65 7.98 15.67
CA GLU A 26 23.48 7.26 14.39
C GLU A 26 22.04 6.77 14.19
N ARG A 27 21.45 6.21 15.25
CA ARG A 27 20.05 5.73 15.25
C ARG A 27 19.04 6.85 15.04
N LEU A 28 19.23 8.00 15.69
CA LEU A 28 18.33 9.14 15.56
C LEU A 28 18.44 9.76 14.17
N VAL A 29 19.65 9.87 13.62
CA VAL A 29 19.86 10.44 12.29
C VAL A 29 19.31 9.51 11.21
N SER A 30 19.52 8.20 11.31
CA SER A 30 18.91 7.21 10.40
C SER A 30 17.39 7.28 10.46
N PHE A 31 16.80 7.35 11.67
CA PHE A 31 15.35 7.48 11.84
C PHE A 31 14.80 8.78 11.22
N VAL A 32 15.46 9.92 11.44
CA VAL A 32 15.04 11.20 10.84
C VAL A 32 15.17 11.17 9.32
N ALA A 33 16.25 10.60 8.78
CA ALA A 33 16.43 10.45 7.34
C ALA A 33 15.36 9.53 6.73
N PHE A 34 15.02 8.45 7.41
CA PHE A 34 13.92 7.56 7.04
C PHE A 34 12.58 8.29 7.01
N VAL A 35 12.23 9.04 8.07
CA VAL A 35 10.97 9.81 8.12
C VAL A 35 10.93 10.90 7.05
N ALA A 36 12.06 11.58 6.80
CA ALA A 36 12.16 12.59 5.74
C ALA A 36 11.98 11.97 4.35
N GLY A 37 12.63 10.84 4.08
CA GLY A 37 12.43 10.06 2.84
C GLY A 37 10.98 9.57 2.72
N PHE A 38 10.38 9.13 3.83
CA PHE A 38 8.97 8.75 3.90
C PHE A 38 8.04 9.86 3.42
N ILE A 39 8.22 11.06 3.96
CA ILE A 39 7.45 12.25 3.61
C ILE A 39 7.72 12.65 2.15
N PHE A 40 8.99 12.63 1.72
CA PHE A 40 9.37 12.99 0.35
C PHE A 40 8.72 12.08 -0.69
N ASP A 41 8.75 10.77 -0.47
CA ASP A 41 8.09 9.80 -1.35
C ASP A 41 6.57 10.01 -1.34
N GLY A 42 5.97 10.23 -0.17
CA GLY A 42 4.55 10.57 -0.04
C GLY A 42 4.15 11.79 -0.86
N LEU A 43 4.94 12.87 -0.80
CA LEU A 43 4.72 14.08 -1.60
C LEU A 43 4.93 13.83 -3.10
N THR A 44 5.97 13.07 -3.46
CA THR A 44 6.28 12.76 -4.86
C THR A 44 5.16 11.95 -5.51
N LEU A 45 4.62 10.96 -4.80
CA LEU A 45 3.54 10.11 -5.29
C LEU A 45 2.20 10.83 -5.51
N ILE A 46 2.01 12.04 -4.94
CA ILE A 46 0.82 12.86 -5.23
C ILE A 46 0.83 13.37 -6.68
N TYR A 47 2.02 13.59 -7.26
CA TYR A 47 2.17 14.21 -8.58
C TYR A 47 2.42 13.19 -9.70
N VAL A 48 2.61 11.92 -9.36
CA VAL A 48 2.97 10.87 -10.31
C VAL A 48 1.76 9.98 -10.57
N SER A 49 1.47 9.71 -11.84
CA SER A 49 0.41 8.77 -12.20
C SER A 49 0.76 7.34 -11.78
N LEU A 50 -0.25 6.48 -11.60
CA LEU A 50 0.01 5.09 -11.20
C LEU A 50 0.91 4.32 -12.20
N HIS A 51 0.78 4.60 -13.49
CA HIS A 51 1.61 3.97 -14.53
C HIS A 51 3.07 4.41 -14.41
N GLU A 52 3.32 5.71 -14.25
CA GLU A 52 4.67 6.24 -14.02
C GLU A 52 5.28 5.68 -12.74
N ALA A 53 4.50 5.62 -11.65
CA ALA A 53 4.94 5.00 -10.41
C ALA A 53 5.32 3.53 -10.61
N ALA A 54 4.50 2.76 -11.35
CA ALA A 54 4.80 1.37 -11.68
C ALA A 54 6.09 1.22 -12.52
N VAL A 55 6.37 2.13 -13.44
CA VAL A 55 7.63 2.13 -14.20
C VAL A 55 8.82 2.43 -13.28
N ILE A 56 8.72 3.47 -12.43
CA ILE A 56 9.79 3.86 -11.50
C ILE A 56 10.11 2.72 -10.53
N LEU A 57 9.10 2.10 -9.93
CA LEU A 57 9.30 0.97 -9.02
C LEU A 57 9.91 -0.25 -9.73
N GLY A 58 9.52 -0.50 -10.99
CA GLY A 58 10.14 -1.54 -11.81
C GLY A 58 11.63 -1.27 -12.07
N LEU A 59 12.00 -0.02 -12.37
CA LEU A 59 13.40 0.38 -12.53
C LEU A 59 14.20 0.19 -11.22
N TYR A 60 13.62 0.52 -10.07
CA TYR A 60 14.26 0.25 -8.77
C TYR A 60 14.52 -1.24 -8.57
N LEU A 61 13.58 -2.13 -8.92
CA LEU A 61 13.81 -3.58 -8.86
C LEU A 61 14.97 -4.04 -9.74
N ILE A 62 15.10 -3.48 -10.94
CA ILE A 62 16.22 -3.80 -11.85
C ILE A 62 17.55 -3.36 -11.23
N VAL A 63 17.62 -2.13 -10.71
CA VAL A 63 18.83 -1.61 -10.04
C VAL A 63 19.20 -2.48 -8.83
N ILE A 64 18.21 -2.88 -8.03
CA ILE A 64 18.41 -3.78 -6.89
C ILE A 64 18.95 -5.14 -7.36
N ALA A 65 18.33 -5.76 -8.37
CA ALA A 65 18.75 -7.06 -8.89
C ALA A 65 20.21 -7.01 -9.40
N LEU A 66 20.56 -5.98 -10.18
CA LEU A 66 21.92 -5.76 -10.64
C LEU A 66 22.89 -5.53 -9.49
N GLY A 67 22.50 -4.72 -8.49
CA GLY A 67 23.28 -4.50 -7.28
C GLY A 67 23.58 -5.80 -6.53
N ILE A 68 22.57 -6.66 -6.35
CA ILE A 68 22.72 -7.96 -5.70
C ILE A 68 23.69 -8.85 -6.48
N ILE A 69 23.57 -8.90 -7.81
CA ILE A 69 24.47 -9.68 -8.68
C ILE A 69 25.90 -9.18 -8.54
N VAL A 70 26.13 -7.87 -8.72
CA VAL A 70 27.48 -7.29 -8.68
C VAL A 70 28.11 -7.45 -7.30
N PHE A 71 27.36 -7.17 -6.22
CA PHE A 71 27.86 -7.29 -4.84
C PHE A 71 28.34 -8.72 -4.53
N ASN A 72 27.53 -9.73 -4.89
CA ASN A 72 27.86 -11.11 -4.60
C ASN A 72 28.93 -11.69 -5.56
N ALA A 73 28.96 -11.25 -6.82
CA ALA A 73 29.99 -11.65 -7.78
C ALA A 73 31.38 -11.12 -7.37
N VAL A 74 31.48 -9.86 -6.94
CA VAL A 74 32.74 -9.26 -6.44
C VAL A 74 33.18 -9.92 -5.13
N GLY A 75 32.23 -10.34 -4.29
CA GLY A 75 32.55 -11.03 -3.03
C GLY A 75 33.11 -12.44 -3.19
N VAL A 76 32.92 -13.08 -4.35
CA VAL A 76 33.42 -14.45 -4.65
C VAL A 76 34.63 -14.40 -5.58
N ARG A 77 34.63 -13.50 -6.56
CA ARG A 77 35.79 -13.32 -7.45
C ARG A 77 36.83 -12.50 -6.71
N ASN A 78 38.05 -13.00 -6.58
CA ASN A 78 39.18 -12.31 -5.95
C ASN A 78 39.67 -11.14 -6.82
N ILE A 79 38.80 -10.17 -7.11
CA ILE A 79 39.04 -9.04 -7.99
C ILE A 79 39.97 -8.06 -7.26
N GLN A 80 41.18 -7.93 -7.77
CA GLN A 80 42.22 -7.10 -7.15
C GLN A 80 42.17 -5.62 -7.56
N ASN A 81 41.27 -5.22 -8.46
CA ASN A 81 41.18 -3.84 -8.91
C ASN A 81 40.66 -2.92 -7.77
N PRO A 82 41.47 -1.96 -7.29
CA PRO A 82 41.13 -1.15 -6.12
C PRO A 82 39.92 -0.23 -6.34
N TYR A 83 39.64 0.19 -7.57
CA TYR A 83 38.46 0.99 -7.90
C TYR A 83 37.17 0.17 -7.76
N ILE A 84 37.18 -1.08 -8.24
CA ILE A 84 36.03 -2.00 -8.15
C ILE A 84 35.75 -2.37 -6.68
N VAL A 85 36.80 -2.64 -5.90
CA VAL A 85 36.67 -2.94 -4.45
C VAL A 85 36.19 -1.72 -3.66
N ARG A 86 36.55 -0.51 -4.08
CA ARG A 86 36.04 0.72 -3.45
C ARG A 86 34.57 0.94 -3.78
N PHE A 87 34.17 0.74 -5.03
CA PHE A 87 32.78 0.86 -5.45
C PHE A 87 31.88 -0.21 -4.84
N SER A 88 32.34 -1.47 -4.73
CA SER A 88 31.56 -2.57 -4.15
C SER A 88 31.18 -2.36 -2.68
N ARG A 89 31.96 -1.57 -1.93
CA ARG A 89 31.62 -1.15 -0.56
C ARG A 89 30.41 -0.22 -0.50
N LEU A 90 30.09 0.51 -1.57
CA LEU A 90 28.93 1.39 -1.65
C LEU A 90 27.65 0.65 -2.05
N ILE A 91 27.77 -0.49 -2.74
CA ILE A 91 26.63 -1.22 -3.30
C ILE A 91 25.57 -1.61 -2.23
N PRO A 92 25.92 -2.13 -1.04
CA PRO A 92 24.92 -2.45 -0.02
C PRO A 92 24.08 -1.25 0.42
N TYR A 93 24.69 -0.06 0.47
CA TYR A 93 23.99 1.18 0.82
C TYR A 93 23.04 1.62 -0.29
N ILE A 94 23.45 1.46 -1.56
CA ILE A 94 22.59 1.72 -2.73
C ILE A 94 21.40 0.74 -2.72
N ILE A 95 21.65 -0.55 -2.52
CA ILE A 95 20.59 -1.58 -2.44
C ILE A 95 19.61 -1.26 -1.31
N GLN A 96 20.11 -0.93 -0.11
CA GLN A 96 19.28 -0.58 1.04
C GLN A 96 18.41 0.65 0.76
N PHE A 97 18.99 1.69 0.17
CA PHE A 97 18.27 2.92 -0.19
C PHE A 97 17.17 2.61 -1.22
N MET A 98 17.49 1.88 -2.30
CA MET A 98 16.51 1.49 -3.32
C MET A 98 15.39 0.61 -2.76
N PHE A 99 15.70 -0.34 -1.87
CA PHE A 99 14.69 -1.11 -1.15
C PHE A 99 13.82 -0.24 -0.27
N GLY A 100 14.43 0.72 0.44
CA GLY A 100 13.74 1.66 1.31
C GLY A 100 12.68 2.46 0.54
N THR A 101 13.09 3.11 -0.56
CA THR A 101 12.17 3.87 -1.42
C THR A 101 11.07 3.00 -2.03
N LEU A 102 11.39 1.77 -2.47
CA LEU A 102 10.38 0.88 -3.07
C LEU A 102 9.36 0.39 -2.04
N LEU A 103 9.82 -0.07 -0.88
CA LEU A 103 8.97 -0.57 0.20
C LEU A 103 8.12 0.55 0.80
N ASN A 104 8.67 1.75 0.89
CA ASN A 104 7.96 2.93 1.33
C ASN A 104 6.83 3.32 0.36
N ALA A 105 7.14 3.46 -0.93
CA ALA A 105 6.12 3.71 -1.95
C ALA A 105 5.02 2.64 -1.95
N SER A 106 5.42 1.37 -1.80
CA SER A 106 4.47 0.26 -1.62
C SER A 106 3.61 0.49 -0.37
N PHE A 107 4.19 0.74 0.80
CA PHE A 107 3.46 1.01 2.03
C PHE A 107 2.42 2.12 1.87
N ILE A 108 2.77 3.22 1.18
CA ILE A 108 1.86 4.33 0.90
C ILE A 108 0.69 3.87 0.04
N PHE A 109 0.93 3.18 -1.08
CA PHE A 109 -0.15 2.69 -1.96
C PHE A 109 -1.07 1.68 -1.28
N TYR A 110 -0.50 0.74 -0.53
CA TYR A 110 -1.27 -0.25 0.22
C TYR A 110 -2.09 0.40 1.34
N THR A 111 -1.52 1.35 2.08
CA THR A 111 -2.27 2.06 3.13
C THR A 111 -3.37 2.95 2.55
N ALA A 112 -3.11 3.64 1.44
CA ALA A 112 -4.10 4.51 0.78
C ALA A 112 -5.30 3.72 0.21
N SER A 113 -5.11 2.44 -0.08
CA SER A 113 -6.15 1.55 -0.61
C SER A 113 -6.83 0.72 0.48
N ALA A 114 -6.39 0.85 1.74
CA ALA A 114 -6.77 -0.04 2.83
C ALA A 114 -7.95 0.46 3.66
N GLN A 115 -8.89 -0.46 3.92
CA GLN A 115 -9.80 -0.33 5.04
C GLN A 115 -9.08 -0.79 6.32
N LEU A 116 -8.63 0.17 7.13
CA LEU A 116 -7.80 -0.10 8.31
C LEU A 116 -8.40 -1.12 9.30
N SER A 117 -9.72 -1.18 9.45
CA SER A 117 -10.36 -2.16 10.34
C SER A 117 -10.15 -3.62 9.92
N ILE A 118 -9.88 -3.86 8.64
CA ILE A 118 -9.70 -5.20 8.06
C ILE A 118 -8.21 -5.44 7.77
N SER A 119 -7.56 -4.50 7.07
CA SER A 119 -6.20 -4.68 6.55
C SER A 119 -5.08 -4.38 7.55
N TRP A 120 -5.39 -4.00 8.81
CA TRP A 120 -4.36 -3.64 9.80
C TRP A 120 -3.24 -4.69 9.98
N PRO A 121 -3.48 -6.02 9.95
CA PRO A 121 -2.39 -6.99 10.15
C PRO A 121 -1.39 -6.94 8.99
N PHE A 122 -1.89 -6.77 7.77
CA PHE A 122 -1.07 -6.67 6.57
C PHE A 122 -0.33 -5.33 6.51
N ILE A 123 -0.97 -4.22 6.89
CA ILE A 123 -0.30 -2.91 7.00
C ILE A 123 0.80 -2.95 8.07
N LEU A 124 0.56 -3.62 9.21
CA LEU A 124 1.58 -3.81 10.25
C LEU A 124 2.75 -4.66 9.74
N PHE A 125 2.47 -5.71 8.97
CA PHE A 125 3.50 -6.52 8.30
C PHE A 125 4.37 -5.69 7.35
N LEU A 126 3.75 -4.84 6.51
CA LEU A 126 4.49 -3.93 5.63
C LEU A 126 5.33 -2.93 6.44
N ALA A 127 4.75 -2.30 7.47
CA ALA A 127 5.48 -1.39 8.36
C ALA A 127 6.69 -2.07 9.00
N ALA A 128 6.53 -3.32 9.46
CA ALA A 128 7.61 -4.10 10.03
C ALA A 128 8.73 -4.36 9.01
N ILE A 129 8.42 -4.68 7.76
CA ILE A 129 9.42 -4.88 6.70
C ILE A 129 10.17 -3.59 6.39
N VAL A 130 9.46 -2.46 6.28
CA VAL A 130 10.05 -1.13 6.07
C VAL A 130 11.03 -0.80 7.21
N LEU A 131 10.62 -1.01 8.47
CA LEU A 131 11.47 -0.78 9.64
C LEU A 131 12.67 -1.75 9.67
N VAL A 132 12.47 -3.02 9.32
CA VAL A 132 13.54 -4.02 9.25
C VAL A 132 14.57 -3.64 8.18
N ASN A 133 14.12 -3.13 7.03
CA ASN A 133 15.01 -2.64 5.97
C ASN A 133 15.91 -1.50 6.48
N GLU A 134 15.36 -0.59 7.28
CA GLU A 134 16.09 0.55 7.83
C GLU A 134 17.07 0.16 8.96
N VAL A 135 16.60 -0.61 9.94
CA VAL A 135 17.38 -0.92 11.15
C VAL A 135 18.54 -1.88 10.86
N PHE A 136 18.35 -2.84 9.96
CA PHE A 136 19.31 -3.93 9.73
C PHE A 136 20.32 -3.65 8.60
N HIS A 137 20.92 -2.45 8.58
CA HIS A 137 21.92 -2.04 7.58
C HIS A 137 23.05 -3.07 7.36
N LYS A 138 23.57 -3.72 8.41
CA LYS A 138 24.63 -4.75 8.30
C LYS A 138 24.17 -6.06 7.65
N ARG A 139 22.86 -6.36 7.64
CA ARG A 139 22.32 -7.61 7.09
C ARG A 139 22.19 -7.58 5.57
N HIS A 140 22.27 -6.42 4.93
CA HIS A 140 22.36 -6.31 3.47
C HIS A 140 23.62 -6.95 2.89
N GLN A 141 24.58 -7.36 3.71
CA GLN A 141 25.73 -8.16 3.29
C GLN A 141 25.41 -9.66 3.18
N VAL A 142 24.27 -10.11 3.72
CA VAL A 142 23.85 -11.51 3.75
C VAL A 142 22.88 -11.78 2.59
N LEU A 143 23.26 -12.68 1.69
CA LEU A 143 22.47 -13.02 0.50
C LEU A 143 21.04 -13.47 0.82
N THR A 144 20.84 -14.24 1.89
CA THR A 144 19.50 -14.68 2.32
C THR A 144 18.57 -13.50 2.61
N PHE A 145 19.09 -12.44 3.24
CA PHE A 145 18.31 -11.24 3.56
C PHE A 145 17.99 -10.44 2.28
N GLN A 146 18.98 -10.25 1.41
CA GLN A 146 18.79 -9.59 0.11
C GLN A 146 17.71 -10.27 -0.72
N LEU A 147 17.76 -11.61 -0.85
CA LEU A 147 16.77 -12.36 -1.63
C LEU A 147 15.38 -12.38 -0.98
N ALA A 148 15.29 -12.39 0.35
CA ALA A 148 14.01 -12.30 1.04
C ALA A 148 13.32 -10.95 0.82
N ILE A 149 14.05 -9.84 1.00
CA ILE A 149 13.50 -8.50 0.74
C ILE A 149 13.22 -8.30 -0.75
N PHE A 150 14.09 -8.79 -1.64
CA PHE A 150 13.86 -8.77 -3.09
C PHE A 150 12.57 -9.49 -3.45
N PHE A 151 12.33 -10.68 -2.88
CA PHE A 151 11.13 -11.44 -3.13
C PHE A 151 9.87 -10.71 -2.66
N VAL A 152 9.84 -10.22 -1.42
CA VAL A 152 8.72 -9.42 -0.89
C VAL A 152 8.45 -8.21 -1.78
N SER A 153 9.49 -7.43 -2.07
CA SER A 153 9.42 -6.22 -2.89
C SER A 153 8.87 -6.50 -4.28
N THR A 154 9.35 -7.57 -4.92
CA THR A 154 8.90 -8.00 -6.25
C THR A 154 7.46 -8.49 -6.21
N PHE A 155 7.06 -9.23 -5.17
CA PHE A 155 5.68 -9.68 -5.00
C PHE A 155 4.74 -8.48 -4.85
N LEU A 156 5.02 -7.57 -3.93
CA LEU A 156 4.20 -6.38 -3.69
C LEU A 156 4.10 -5.52 -4.96
N TYR A 157 5.23 -5.31 -5.64
CA TYR A 157 5.26 -4.62 -6.92
C TYR A 157 4.36 -5.29 -7.97
N LEU A 158 4.50 -6.59 -8.19
CA LEU A 158 3.71 -7.31 -9.20
C LEU A 158 2.23 -7.44 -8.82
N ALA A 159 1.92 -7.54 -7.54
CA ALA A 159 0.54 -7.51 -7.05
C ALA A 159 -0.15 -6.16 -7.29
N PHE A 160 0.62 -5.08 -7.47
CA PHE A 160 0.13 -3.78 -7.91
C PHE A 160 0.15 -3.64 -9.45
N ALA A 161 1.30 -3.92 -10.07
CA ALA A 161 1.56 -3.64 -11.48
C ALA A 161 0.77 -4.55 -12.42
N VAL A 162 0.60 -5.84 -12.09
CA VAL A 162 -0.14 -6.76 -12.97
C VAL A 162 -1.62 -6.37 -13.06
N PRO A 163 -2.36 -6.12 -11.95
CA PRO A 163 -3.72 -5.58 -12.06
C PRO A 163 -3.80 -4.25 -12.80
N LEU A 164 -2.84 -3.36 -12.58
CA LEU A 164 -2.78 -2.06 -13.25
C LEU A 164 -2.68 -2.21 -14.78
N TYR A 165 -1.75 -3.01 -15.28
CA TYR A 165 -1.54 -3.20 -16.72
C TYR A 165 -2.52 -4.16 -17.38
N SER A 166 -3.03 -5.15 -16.63
CA SER A 166 -4.02 -6.11 -17.17
C SER A 166 -5.44 -5.55 -17.18
N GLY A 167 -5.72 -4.49 -16.41
CA GLY A 167 -7.06 -3.92 -16.24
C GLY A 167 -8.03 -4.86 -15.52
N LYS A 168 -7.53 -5.89 -14.84
CA LYS A 168 -8.33 -6.93 -14.16
C LYS A 168 -7.86 -7.11 -12.71
N ILE A 169 -8.81 -7.37 -11.81
CA ILE A 169 -8.56 -7.74 -10.41
C ILE A 169 -9.23 -9.09 -10.16
N GLY A 170 -8.54 -9.94 -9.41
CA GLY A 170 -9.07 -11.20 -8.89
C GLY A 170 -8.00 -12.23 -8.61
N ASP A 171 -8.44 -13.40 -8.17
CA ASP A 171 -7.57 -14.46 -7.64
C ASP A 171 -6.57 -14.94 -8.70
N GLU A 172 -7.01 -15.09 -9.95
CA GLU A 172 -6.14 -15.47 -11.07
C GLU A 172 -5.01 -14.47 -11.29
N ILE A 173 -5.32 -13.17 -11.26
CA ILE A 173 -4.35 -12.10 -11.46
C ILE A 173 -3.37 -12.03 -10.29
N PHE A 174 -3.87 -12.19 -9.06
CA PHE A 174 -3.03 -12.22 -7.87
C PHE A 174 -2.07 -13.43 -7.86
N LEU A 175 -2.56 -14.62 -8.21
CA LEU A 175 -1.74 -15.83 -8.32
C LEU A 175 -0.72 -15.73 -9.46
N LEU A 176 -1.08 -15.04 -10.56
CA LEU A 176 -0.14 -14.70 -11.63
C LEU A 176 0.97 -13.79 -11.13
N SER A 177 0.65 -12.72 -10.39
CA SER A 177 1.65 -11.85 -9.75
C SER A 177 2.60 -12.63 -8.84
N GLY A 178 2.04 -13.55 -8.02
CA GLY A 178 2.83 -14.43 -7.17
C GLY A 178 3.77 -15.34 -7.98
N SER A 179 3.27 -15.96 -9.04
CA SER A 179 4.05 -16.84 -9.92
C SER A 179 5.16 -16.09 -10.67
N LEU A 180 4.89 -14.89 -11.14
CA LEU A 180 5.87 -14.00 -11.78
C LEU A 180 6.94 -13.56 -10.77
N SER A 181 6.59 -13.31 -9.50
CA SER A 181 7.57 -12.95 -8.47
C SER A 181 8.54 -14.09 -8.16
N ILE A 182 8.05 -15.34 -8.11
CA ILE A 182 8.88 -16.53 -7.97
C ILE A 182 9.78 -16.68 -9.19
N SER A 183 9.23 -16.50 -10.39
CA SER A 183 9.99 -16.60 -11.65
C SER A 183 11.14 -15.58 -11.70
N ALA A 184 10.88 -14.33 -11.34
CA ALA A 184 11.91 -13.29 -11.23
C ALA A 184 13.01 -13.67 -10.23
N LEU A 185 12.63 -14.23 -9.07
CA LEU A 185 13.58 -14.70 -8.07
C LEU A 185 14.39 -15.91 -8.56
N VAL A 186 13.79 -16.83 -9.31
CA VAL A 186 14.47 -17.98 -9.91
C VAL A 186 15.47 -17.52 -10.97
N VAL A 187 15.10 -16.57 -11.82
CA VAL A 187 16.02 -15.96 -12.81
C VAL A 187 17.21 -15.30 -12.11
N LEU A 188 16.95 -14.48 -11.07
CA LEU A 188 18.03 -13.88 -10.28
C LEU A 188 18.92 -14.95 -9.62
N GLY A 189 18.30 -16.00 -9.06
CA GLY A 189 19.00 -17.13 -8.46
C GLY A 189 19.86 -17.92 -9.45
N ALA A 190 19.39 -18.13 -10.68
CA ALA A 190 20.14 -18.79 -11.75
C ALA A 190 21.39 -17.98 -12.12
N VAL A 191 21.24 -16.66 -12.31
CA VAL A 191 22.38 -15.77 -12.57
C VAL A 191 23.37 -15.81 -11.40
N LEU A 192 22.89 -15.71 -10.17
CA LEU A 192 23.73 -15.78 -8.96
C LEU A 192 24.44 -17.13 -8.79
N SER A 193 23.82 -18.25 -9.20
CA SER A 193 24.46 -19.58 -9.14
C SER A 193 25.68 -19.69 -10.05
N SER A 194 25.68 -18.96 -11.17
CA SER A 194 26.83 -18.87 -12.08
C SER A 194 27.88 -17.86 -11.61
N ALA A 195 27.45 -16.74 -11.01
CA ALA A 195 28.34 -15.64 -10.64
C ALA A 195 28.99 -15.79 -9.25
N ALA A 196 28.32 -16.50 -8.32
CA ALA A 196 28.68 -16.58 -6.90
C ALA A 196 28.37 -17.96 -6.30
N LYS A 197 28.86 -19.03 -6.95
CA LYS A 197 28.52 -20.43 -6.67
C LYS A 197 28.63 -20.83 -5.19
N GLU A 198 29.74 -20.52 -4.52
CA GLU A 198 29.99 -20.93 -3.13
C GLU A 198 28.97 -20.32 -2.14
N ARG A 199 28.78 -18.99 -2.18
CA ARG A 199 27.78 -18.30 -1.33
C ARG A 199 26.35 -18.68 -1.68
N PHE A 200 26.08 -19.01 -2.94
CA PHE A 200 24.74 -19.39 -3.36
C PHE A 200 24.34 -20.78 -2.86
N TYR A 201 25.22 -21.77 -2.70
CA TYR A 201 24.79 -23.06 -2.13
C TYR A 201 24.76 -23.08 -0.60
N GLU A 202 25.52 -22.18 0.04
CA GLU A 202 25.47 -21.99 1.49
C GLU A 202 24.06 -21.55 1.92
N LYS A 203 23.44 -22.26 2.88
CA LYS A 203 22.10 -21.95 3.44
C LYS A 203 20.91 -22.00 2.46
N ARG A 204 21.01 -22.76 1.36
CA ARG A 204 19.88 -22.94 0.40
C ARG A 204 18.57 -23.35 1.06
N ARG A 205 18.60 -24.31 2.00
CA ARG A 205 17.41 -24.77 2.73
C ARG A 205 16.75 -23.64 3.50
N THR A 206 17.52 -22.85 4.24
CA THR A 206 17.00 -21.69 4.99
C THR A 206 16.36 -20.67 4.05
N ARG A 207 16.96 -20.39 2.88
CA ARG A 207 16.35 -19.46 1.90
C ARG A 207 15.02 -19.97 1.37
N ILE A 208 14.95 -21.24 0.98
CA ILE A 208 13.69 -21.85 0.48
C ILE A 208 12.61 -21.76 1.55
N VAL A 209 12.93 -22.08 2.81
CA VAL A 209 11.97 -21.98 3.93
C VAL A 209 11.50 -20.55 4.14
N VAL A 210 12.40 -19.56 4.17
CA VAL A 210 12.05 -18.15 4.37
C VAL A 210 11.18 -17.61 3.23
N ILE A 211 11.57 -17.87 1.97
CA ILE A 211 10.80 -17.44 0.78
C ILE A 211 9.44 -18.13 0.76
N GLY A 212 9.39 -19.43 1.03
CA GLY A 212 8.14 -20.20 1.10
C GLY A 212 7.21 -19.70 2.22
N ALA A 213 7.75 -19.37 3.39
CA ALA A 213 6.98 -18.81 4.50
C ALA A 213 6.41 -17.43 4.16
N ILE A 214 7.19 -16.56 3.51
CA ILE A 214 6.73 -15.25 3.04
C ILE A 214 5.62 -15.42 1.98
N TYR A 215 5.83 -16.30 1.00
CA TYR A 215 4.83 -16.58 -0.04
C TYR A 215 3.51 -17.06 0.58
N LEU A 216 3.59 -18.02 1.50
CA LEU A 216 2.43 -18.54 2.22
C LEU A 216 1.73 -17.44 3.02
N LEU A 217 2.48 -16.62 3.76
CA LEU A 217 1.93 -15.51 4.55
C LEU A 217 1.18 -14.51 3.68
N ILE A 218 1.75 -14.10 2.54
CA ILE A 218 1.12 -13.16 1.61
C ILE A 218 -0.15 -13.78 1.00
N ASN A 219 -0.12 -15.06 0.63
CA ASN A 219 -1.31 -15.75 0.12
C ASN A 219 -2.41 -15.88 1.18
N ILE A 220 -2.06 -16.23 2.42
CA ILE A 220 -3.01 -16.25 3.55
C ILE A 220 -3.62 -14.85 3.71
N ALA A 221 -2.79 -13.80 3.73
CA ALA A 221 -3.29 -12.43 3.85
C ALA A 221 -4.26 -12.05 2.71
N TYR A 222 -4.00 -12.51 1.48
CA TYR A 222 -4.89 -12.29 0.34
C TYR A 222 -6.24 -12.98 0.49
N PHE A 223 -6.25 -14.30 0.72
CA PHE A 223 -7.50 -15.08 0.79
C PHE A 223 -8.34 -14.76 2.02
N TYR A 224 -7.75 -14.19 3.07
CA TYR A 224 -8.46 -13.64 4.22
C TYR A 224 -8.87 -12.16 4.03
N ASN A 225 -8.76 -11.61 2.81
CA ASN A 225 -9.09 -10.21 2.48
C ASN A 225 -8.34 -9.16 3.32
N LEU A 226 -7.16 -9.51 3.84
CA LEU A 226 -6.31 -8.56 4.59
C LEU A 226 -5.53 -7.65 3.63
N ILE A 227 -5.25 -8.11 2.42
CA ILE A 227 -4.60 -7.29 1.38
C ILE A 227 -5.67 -6.40 0.72
N PRO A 228 -5.46 -5.07 0.69
CA PRO A 228 -6.39 -4.17 0.03
C PRO A 228 -6.42 -4.36 -1.49
N PRO A 229 -7.56 -4.05 -2.14
CA PRO A 229 -7.77 -4.22 -3.57
C PRO A 229 -7.05 -3.15 -4.40
N ILE A 230 -5.72 -3.24 -4.51
CA ILE A 230 -4.93 -2.30 -5.30
C ILE A 230 -5.11 -2.55 -6.80
N PRO A 231 -5.18 -1.52 -7.66
CA PRO A 231 -4.93 -0.08 -7.40
C PRO A 231 -6.17 0.76 -7.06
N LEU A 232 -7.24 0.17 -6.55
CA LEU A 232 -8.45 0.90 -6.17
C LEU A 232 -8.32 1.52 -4.78
N ALA A 233 -8.89 2.71 -4.59
CA ALA A 233 -8.95 3.34 -3.28
C ALA A 233 -10.31 4.04 -3.08
N LEU A 234 -10.94 3.83 -1.92
CA LEU A 234 -12.13 4.57 -1.54
C LEU A 234 -11.72 5.99 -1.09
N LYS A 235 -12.16 7.01 -1.83
CA LYS A 235 -11.84 8.42 -1.59
C LYS A 235 -12.83 9.09 -0.65
N ASP A 236 -14.11 8.81 -0.82
CA ASP A 236 -15.17 9.34 0.05
C ASP A 236 -16.32 8.32 0.14
N VAL A 237 -17.02 8.32 1.26
CA VAL A 237 -18.23 7.53 1.49
C VAL A 237 -19.14 8.25 2.48
N GLY A 238 -20.43 8.32 2.17
CA GLY A 238 -21.37 9.06 3.00
C GLY A 238 -22.80 8.56 2.88
N VAL A 239 -23.60 8.91 3.90
CA VAL A 239 -25.04 8.67 3.95
C VAL A 239 -25.76 10.00 3.75
N TYR A 240 -26.75 10.00 2.85
CA TYR A 240 -27.44 11.19 2.38
C TYR A 240 -28.95 10.96 2.27
N HIS A 241 -29.72 12.05 2.30
CA HIS A 241 -31.17 12.03 2.06
C HIS A 241 -31.51 12.14 0.57
N SER A 242 -30.58 12.67 -0.22
CA SER A 242 -30.73 12.83 -1.65
C SER A 242 -29.35 12.96 -2.27
N VAL A 243 -29.15 12.33 -3.43
CA VAL A 243 -27.97 12.51 -4.28
C VAL A 243 -28.48 12.78 -5.69
N LEU A 244 -28.26 14.00 -6.18
CA LEU A 244 -28.68 14.43 -7.51
C LEU A 244 -27.46 14.70 -8.37
N ARG A 245 -27.43 14.13 -9.57
CA ARG A 245 -26.42 14.45 -10.55
C ARG A 245 -26.81 15.76 -11.26
N VAL A 246 -25.96 16.77 -11.14
CA VAL A 246 -26.12 18.09 -11.78
C VAL A 246 -24.94 18.28 -12.73
N GLY A 247 -25.16 17.95 -14.02
CA GLY A 247 -24.10 17.93 -15.02
C GLY A 247 -23.02 16.89 -14.69
N ASP A 248 -21.82 17.37 -14.39
CA ASP A 248 -20.65 16.57 -14.03
C ASP A 248 -20.43 16.42 -12.51
N HIS A 249 -21.23 17.11 -11.70
CA HIS A 249 -21.12 17.13 -10.24
C HIS A 249 -22.30 16.41 -9.58
N TYR A 250 -22.12 16.03 -8.32
CA TYR A 250 -23.17 15.43 -7.50
C TYR A 250 -23.47 16.36 -6.34
N ASN A 251 -24.72 16.80 -6.23
CA ASN A 251 -25.20 17.55 -5.08
C ASN A 251 -25.93 16.61 -4.15
N ALA A 252 -25.53 16.63 -2.88
CA ALA A 252 -26.15 15.78 -1.87
C ALA A 252 -26.70 16.58 -0.70
N LYS A 253 -27.85 16.11 -0.20
CA LYS A 253 -28.49 16.65 0.99
C LYS A 253 -28.15 15.76 2.18
N TYR A 254 -27.60 16.35 3.24
CA TYR A 254 -27.19 15.64 4.44
C TYR A 254 -27.63 16.41 5.69
N GLU A 255 -27.69 15.70 6.82
CA GLU A 255 -27.88 16.34 8.12
C GLU A 255 -26.56 16.92 8.60
N GLU A 256 -26.53 18.21 8.91
CA GLU A 256 -25.39 18.82 9.60
C GLU A 256 -25.27 18.24 11.00
N SER A 257 -24.45 17.22 11.13
CA SER A 257 -24.17 16.64 12.44
C SER A 257 -23.22 17.54 13.22
N ARG A 258 -23.71 18.06 14.35
CA ARG A 258 -22.88 18.74 15.37
C ARG A 258 -22.02 17.76 16.17
N ALA A 259 -22.01 16.47 15.81
CA ALA A 259 -21.21 15.44 16.45
C ALA A 259 -19.73 15.84 16.35
N THR A 260 -19.18 16.19 17.50
CA THR A 260 -17.78 16.57 17.66
C THR A 260 -16.92 15.39 17.20
N PHE A 261 -15.85 15.64 16.41
CA PHE A 261 -14.90 14.64 15.90
C PHE A 261 -14.42 13.58 16.93
N TRP A 262 -14.53 13.89 18.22
CA TRP A 262 -14.16 13.03 19.35
C TRP A 262 -15.25 12.03 19.80
N ARG A 263 -16.54 12.25 19.47
CA ARG A 263 -17.62 11.30 19.78
C ARG A 263 -17.75 10.29 18.65
N ARG A 264 -17.34 9.04 18.92
CA ARG A 264 -17.55 7.86 18.07
C ARG A 264 -19.02 7.40 18.05
N GLU A 265 -19.98 8.32 18.00
CA GLU A 265 -21.37 7.94 17.79
C GLU A 265 -21.53 7.54 16.32
N ALA A 266 -22.19 6.40 16.07
CA ALA A 266 -22.53 5.99 14.71
C ALA A 266 -23.37 7.11 14.07
N LEU A 267 -23.10 7.42 12.80
CA LEU A 267 -23.85 8.42 12.06
C LEU A 267 -25.36 8.10 12.15
N THR A 268 -26.18 8.98 12.71
CA THR A 268 -27.63 8.80 12.80
C THR A 268 -28.29 9.59 11.67
N VAL A 269 -29.24 8.94 10.99
CA VAL A 269 -30.04 9.52 9.90
C VAL A 269 -31.51 9.42 10.28
N HIS A 270 -32.20 10.55 10.25
CA HIS A 270 -33.59 10.71 10.63
C HIS A 270 -34.49 10.67 9.41
N VAL A 271 -35.24 9.58 9.23
CA VAL A 271 -35.98 9.30 8.00
C VAL A 271 -37.48 9.43 8.24
N VAL A 272 -38.15 10.22 7.40
CA VAL A 272 -39.62 10.33 7.40
C VAL A 272 -40.23 9.16 6.61
N PRO A 273 -41.45 8.67 6.93
CA PRO A 273 -42.10 7.62 6.15
C PRO A 273 -42.15 7.92 4.64
N GLY A 274 -41.72 6.97 3.81
CA GLY A 274 -41.63 7.14 2.35
C GLY A 274 -40.31 7.76 1.84
N GLU A 275 -39.47 8.31 2.72
CA GLU A 275 -38.17 8.85 2.34
C GLU A 275 -37.15 7.73 2.05
N SER A 276 -36.23 8.01 1.12
CA SER A 276 -35.16 7.09 0.74
C SER A 276 -33.83 7.54 1.34
N VAL A 277 -33.01 6.58 1.72
CA VAL A 277 -31.63 6.83 2.16
C VAL A 277 -30.69 6.47 1.03
N TYR A 278 -29.74 7.36 0.76
CA TYR A 278 -28.74 7.24 -0.29
C TYR A 278 -27.37 6.98 0.33
N ILE A 279 -26.64 6.01 -0.23
CA ILE A 279 -25.25 5.75 0.08
C ILE A 279 -24.45 6.10 -1.15
N PHE A 280 -23.60 7.09 -1.00
CA PHE A 280 -22.67 7.53 -2.04
C PHE A 280 -21.27 7.03 -1.71
N SER A 281 -20.54 6.62 -2.73
CA SER A 281 -19.11 6.34 -2.63
C SER A 281 -18.37 6.91 -3.84
N ALA A 282 -17.19 7.46 -3.57
CA ALA A 282 -16.23 7.92 -4.55
C ALA A 282 -15.03 6.97 -4.55
N ILE A 283 -14.81 6.23 -5.63
CA ILE A 283 -13.77 5.21 -5.73
C ILE A 283 -12.77 5.60 -6.80
N PHE A 284 -11.53 5.85 -6.41
CA PHE A 284 -10.46 6.04 -7.37
C PHE A 284 -10.13 4.73 -8.09
N ALA A 285 -10.03 4.79 -9.42
CA ALA A 285 -9.65 3.66 -10.27
C ALA A 285 -8.87 4.15 -11.52
N PRO A 286 -7.82 3.43 -11.96
CA PRO A 286 -7.11 3.72 -13.21
C PRO A 286 -8.03 3.69 -14.44
N ALA A 287 -7.63 4.40 -15.51
CA ALA A 287 -8.43 4.56 -16.72
C ALA A 287 -8.78 3.25 -17.45
N ASP A 288 -7.89 2.27 -17.39
CA ASP A 288 -8.04 1.00 -18.10
C ASP A 288 -8.64 -0.12 -17.23
N LEU A 289 -8.96 0.18 -15.97
CA LEU A 289 -9.45 -0.81 -15.01
C LEU A 289 -10.97 -1.02 -15.18
N LYS A 290 -11.37 -2.27 -15.44
CA LYS A 290 -12.77 -2.68 -15.59
C LYS A 290 -13.12 -3.73 -14.54
N VAL A 291 -13.61 -3.26 -13.40
CA VAL A 291 -13.93 -4.14 -12.26
C VAL A 291 -15.33 -3.81 -11.74
N PRO A 292 -16.21 -4.81 -11.56
CA PRO A 292 -17.50 -4.58 -10.94
C PRO A 292 -17.33 -4.29 -9.44
N ILE A 293 -18.05 -3.28 -8.97
CA ILE A 293 -18.15 -2.88 -7.58
C ILE A 293 -19.55 -3.18 -7.08
N TYR A 294 -19.67 -3.53 -5.81
CA TYR A 294 -20.95 -3.83 -5.19
C TYR A 294 -21.16 -2.97 -3.96
N HIS A 295 -22.37 -2.43 -3.81
CA HIS A 295 -22.87 -1.97 -2.52
C HIS A 295 -23.70 -3.10 -1.91
N GLU A 296 -23.20 -3.69 -0.83
CA GLU A 296 -23.90 -4.73 -0.09
C GLU A 296 -24.48 -4.15 1.21
N TRP A 297 -25.81 -4.13 1.29
CA TRP A 297 -26.57 -3.57 2.40
C TRP A 297 -26.84 -4.63 3.45
N PHE A 298 -26.47 -4.31 4.68
CA PHE A 298 -26.67 -5.15 5.85
C PHE A 298 -27.54 -4.44 6.88
N HIS A 299 -28.50 -5.18 7.43
CA HIS A 299 -29.28 -4.79 8.60
C HIS A 299 -28.79 -5.57 9.83
N TYR A 300 -28.60 -4.89 10.95
CA TYR A 300 -28.14 -5.55 12.17
C TYR A 300 -29.30 -6.24 12.88
N ASN A 301 -29.18 -7.55 13.06
CA ASN A 301 -30.12 -8.34 13.83
C ASN A 301 -29.72 -8.32 15.32
N GLU A 302 -30.43 -7.55 16.13
CA GLU A 302 -30.15 -7.40 17.56
C GLU A 302 -30.32 -8.72 18.34
N THR A 303 -31.22 -9.61 17.91
CA THR A 303 -31.46 -10.91 18.56
C THR A 303 -30.31 -11.89 18.28
N ALA A 304 -29.92 -12.02 17.00
CA ALA A 304 -28.86 -12.93 16.58
C ALA A 304 -27.44 -12.34 16.72
N LYS A 305 -27.33 -11.04 17.07
CA LYS A 305 -26.08 -10.27 17.16
C LYS A 305 -25.19 -10.40 15.92
N ARG A 306 -25.80 -10.35 14.73
CA ARG A 306 -25.11 -10.48 13.44
C ARG A 306 -25.69 -9.52 12.40
N TRP A 307 -24.89 -9.23 11.37
CA TRP A 307 -25.30 -8.47 10.20
C TRP A 307 -25.97 -9.40 9.18
N ASP A 308 -27.21 -9.11 8.82
CA ASP A 308 -27.98 -9.85 7.81
C ASP A 308 -27.92 -9.09 6.48
N SER A 309 -27.39 -9.74 5.43
CA SER A 309 -27.33 -9.17 4.08
C SER A 309 -28.74 -9.11 3.50
N GLU A 310 -29.16 -7.93 3.05
CA GLU A 310 -30.48 -7.72 2.46
C GLU A 310 -30.42 -7.53 0.95
N ASN A 311 -29.39 -6.83 0.45
CA ASN A 311 -29.28 -6.54 -0.97
C ASN A 311 -27.84 -6.32 -1.38
N LYS A 312 -27.49 -6.75 -2.59
CA LYS A 312 -26.17 -6.58 -3.20
C LYS A 312 -26.33 -5.98 -4.60
N LEU A 313 -25.98 -4.71 -4.73
CA LEU A 313 -26.21 -3.93 -5.95
C LEU A 313 -24.92 -3.80 -6.76
N PRO A 314 -24.86 -4.33 -8.00
CA PRO A 314 -23.69 -4.22 -8.86
C PRO A 314 -23.60 -2.85 -9.57
N PHE A 315 -22.40 -2.33 -9.66
CA PHE A 315 -22.02 -1.15 -10.43
C PHE A 315 -20.80 -1.50 -11.29
N SER A 316 -20.84 -1.18 -12.58
CA SER A 316 -19.69 -1.36 -13.46
C SER A 316 -18.88 -0.07 -13.48
N ILE A 317 -17.60 -0.15 -13.10
CA ILE A 317 -16.65 0.95 -13.25
C ILE A 317 -15.99 0.85 -14.63
N ILE A 318 -15.99 1.97 -15.38
CA ILE A 318 -15.24 2.15 -16.64
C ILE A 318 -14.31 3.35 -16.44
N GLY A 319 -13.01 3.10 -16.26
CA GLY A 319 -11.94 4.05 -15.86
C GLY A 319 -11.85 5.41 -16.62
N GLY A 320 -11.21 6.44 -16.01
CA GLY A 320 -10.90 7.72 -16.66
C GLY A 320 -11.25 9.06 -16.00
N ARG A 321 -11.48 9.19 -14.68
CA ARG A 321 -11.63 10.52 -14.02
C ARG A 321 -10.77 10.65 -12.75
N ASP A 322 -10.03 11.75 -12.60
CA ASP A 322 -9.11 12.02 -11.47
C ASP A 322 -9.81 12.04 -10.10
N GLY A 323 -11.09 12.41 -10.06
CA GLY A 323 -11.92 12.41 -8.84
C GLY A 323 -12.50 11.05 -8.45
N GLY A 324 -12.23 9.99 -9.22
CA GLY A 324 -12.80 8.66 -9.01
C GLY A 324 -14.25 8.50 -9.50
N TYR A 325 -14.69 7.24 -9.48
CA TYR A 325 -16.04 6.78 -9.79
C TYR A 325 -16.99 7.13 -8.68
N ARG A 326 -17.98 7.96 -9.01
CA ARG A 326 -19.07 8.33 -8.13
C ARG A 326 -20.23 7.39 -8.38
N ILE A 327 -20.49 6.51 -7.42
CA ILE A 327 -21.62 5.58 -7.45
C ILE A 327 -22.51 5.84 -6.25
N TYR A 328 -23.81 5.62 -6.43
CA TYR A 328 -24.74 5.67 -5.32
C TYR A 328 -25.76 4.53 -5.41
N SER A 329 -26.16 4.04 -4.25
CA SER A 329 -27.30 3.14 -4.08
C SER A 329 -28.30 3.78 -3.17
N LEU A 330 -29.59 3.50 -3.38
CA LEU A 330 -30.65 3.99 -2.51
C LEU A 330 -31.48 2.83 -1.96
N LYS A 331 -32.05 3.05 -0.78
CA LYS A 331 -33.05 2.16 -0.19
C LYS A 331 -34.24 2.99 0.27
N SER A 332 -35.40 2.74 -0.35
CA SER A 332 -36.67 3.34 0.06
C SER A 332 -37.29 2.54 1.21
N ASN A 333 -38.05 3.21 2.08
CA ASN A 333 -38.74 2.57 3.21
C ASN A 333 -37.82 1.75 4.13
N ILE A 334 -36.60 2.24 4.36
CA ILE A 334 -35.63 1.59 5.24
C ILE A 334 -36.21 1.39 6.66
N SER A 335 -35.94 0.24 7.29
CA SER A 335 -36.38 -0.01 8.67
C SER A 335 -35.50 0.72 9.68
N GLN A 336 -36.08 1.06 10.81
CA GLN A 336 -35.34 1.61 11.95
C GLN A 336 -34.33 0.57 12.46
N GLY A 337 -33.14 1.01 12.85
CA GLY A 337 -32.10 0.12 13.36
C GLY A 337 -30.70 0.50 12.92
N LYS A 338 -29.73 -0.39 13.14
CA LYS A 338 -28.34 -0.22 12.68
C LYS A 338 -28.19 -0.83 11.29
N TRP A 339 -27.56 -0.07 10.42
CA TRP A 339 -27.30 -0.42 9.04
C TRP A 339 -25.82 -0.31 8.75
N LYS A 340 -25.35 -1.13 7.81
CA LYS A 340 -23.99 -1.09 7.29
C LYS A 340 -24.05 -1.33 5.79
N VAL A 341 -23.26 -0.58 5.03
CA VAL A 341 -23.04 -0.85 3.61
C VAL A 341 -21.57 -1.12 3.39
N ASP A 342 -21.27 -2.32 2.89
CA ASP A 342 -19.92 -2.69 2.47
C ASP A 342 -19.76 -2.43 0.97
N ILE A 343 -18.62 -1.85 0.61
CA ILE A 343 -18.23 -1.57 -0.77
C ILE A 343 -17.17 -2.60 -1.14
N THR A 344 -17.52 -3.50 -2.06
CA THR A 344 -16.67 -4.66 -2.39
C THR A 344 -16.44 -4.77 -3.89
N THR A 345 -15.33 -5.41 -4.29
CA THR A 345 -15.08 -5.79 -5.68
C THR A 345 -15.79 -7.10 -6.03
N GLY A 346 -15.84 -7.46 -7.31
CA GLY A 346 -16.35 -8.78 -7.75
C GLY A 346 -15.64 -9.98 -7.13
N SER A 347 -14.39 -9.83 -6.71
CA SER A 347 -13.63 -10.87 -5.98
C SER A 347 -13.83 -10.81 -4.46
N SER A 348 -14.87 -10.13 -3.98
CA SER A 348 -15.21 -9.97 -2.56
C SER A 348 -14.14 -9.25 -1.71
N GLN A 349 -13.18 -8.58 -2.34
CA GLN A 349 -12.22 -7.73 -1.64
C GLN A 349 -12.91 -6.45 -1.15
N HIS A 350 -12.63 -6.07 0.10
CA HIS A 350 -13.27 -4.92 0.74
C HIS A 350 -12.52 -3.63 0.42
N LEU A 351 -13.23 -2.63 -0.11
CA LEU A 351 -12.71 -1.27 -0.35
C LEU A 351 -12.97 -0.36 0.85
N GLY A 352 -14.11 -0.55 1.50
CA GLY A 352 -14.55 0.24 2.64
C GLY A 352 -15.95 -0.13 3.06
N SER A 353 -16.40 0.48 4.16
CA SER A 353 -17.76 0.30 4.67
C SER A 353 -18.22 1.54 5.39
N ILE A 354 -19.53 1.81 5.37
CA ILE A 354 -20.14 2.85 6.18
C ILE A 354 -21.23 2.23 7.06
N ALA A 355 -21.18 2.53 8.36
CA ALA A 355 -22.19 2.10 9.32
C ALA A 355 -22.94 3.33 9.84
N PHE A 356 -24.27 3.20 9.94
CA PHE A 356 -25.15 4.28 10.36
C PHE A 356 -26.38 3.72 11.08
N ARG A 357 -27.07 4.57 11.82
CA ARG A 357 -28.34 4.26 12.48
C ARG A 357 -29.46 5.00 11.77
N VAL A 358 -30.54 4.29 11.49
CA VAL A 358 -31.77 4.88 10.97
C VAL A 358 -32.73 5.05 12.13
N GLU A 359 -33.20 6.28 12.32
CA GLU A 359 -34.26 6.64 13.26
C GLU A 359 -35.44 7.21 12.48
N ARG A 360 -36.67 6.79 12.81
CA ARG A 360 -37.87 7.29 12.14
C ARG A 360 -38.39 8.51 12.86
N VAL A 361 -38.62 9.59 12.11
CA VAL A 361 -39.13 10.86 12.62
C VAL A 361 -40.39 11.28 11.89
N ALA A 362 -41.23 12.07 12.57
CA ALA A 362 -42.47 12.58 11.98
C ALA A 362 -42.23 13.74 11.01
N GLU A 363 -41.22 14.57 11.30
CA GLU A 363 -40.88 15.77 10.53
C GLU A 363 -39.49 15.65 9.93
N LYS A 364 -39.31 16.21 8.73
CA LYS A 364 -38.04 16.15 8.01
C LYS A 364 -36.98 17.01 8.71
N PRO A 365 -35.77 16.48 8.96
CA PRO A 365 -34.70 17.27 9.58
C PRO A 365 -34.25 18.41 8.65
N LEU A 366 -33.60 19.43 9.24
CA LEU A 366 -32.93 20.46 8.47
C LEU A 366 -31.74 19.85 7.74
N LEU A 367 -31.74 19.98 6.41
CA LEU A 367 -30.70 19.42 5.55
C LEU A 367 -29.82 20.53 5.00
N ALA A 368 -28.51 20.33 5.08
CA ALA A 368 -27.52 21.11 4.34
C ALA A 368 -27.26 20.48 2.97
N GLU A 369 -26.75 21.29 2.05
CA GLU A 369 -26.33 20.86 0.71
C GLU A 369 -24.82 20.89 0.62
N ARG A 370 -24.23 19.84 0.04
CA ARG A 370 -22.80 19.76 -0.27
C ARG A 370 -22.59 19.18 -1.66
N GLU A 371 -21.62 19.73 -2.36
CA GLU A 371 -21.08 19.17 -3.59
C GLU A 371 -20.10 18.02 -3.29
N LEU A 372 -20.24 16.90 -4.01
CA LEU A 372 -19.48 15.64 -3.83
C LEU A 372 -18.48 15.35 -4.95
#